data_AF-A0A7R8ART4-F1
#
_entry.id   AF-A0A7R8ART4-F1
#
_cell.length_a   1.000
_cell.length_b   1.000
_cell.length_c   1.000
_cell.angle_alpha   90.00
_cell.angle_beta   90.00
_cell.angle_gamma   90.00
#
_symmetry.space_group_name_H-M   'P 1'
#
loop_
_entity.id
_entity.type
_entity.pdbx_description
1 polymer ?
#
loop_
_entity_poly.entity_id
_entity_poly.type
_entity_poly.pdbx_seq_one_letter_code
_entity_poly.pdbx_strand_id
1 'polypeptide(L)'
;MPPTAMWGCDFEACDKPCVRTYGQCVLCDRHLCAKHLRAEYHKCPEWEDEKSYDPAAREAEQKEMTALLGKINVTVLLSRASSLRNGVPSCTTRPLQYDRFTRSSVMGGMNYHIEIRFQDGISWLARIRRLNATSPPPDLRAYIMRSEVATLQFLSV
;
A
#
# COMPACT_ATOMS: atom_id res chain seq x y z
N MET A 1 20.69 15.34 -7.90
CA MET A 1 19.58 14.50 -8.38
C MET A 1 19.55 13.25 -7.54
N PRO A 2 18.44 12.87 -6.88
CA PRO A 2 18.40 11.57 -6.22
C PRO A 2 18.53 10.50 -7.29
N PRO A 3 19.33 9.43 -7.08
CA PRO A 3 19.37 8.33 -8.03
C PRO A 3 17.95 7.75 -8.11
N THR A 4 17.40 7.69 -9.32
CA THR A 4 16.14 7.00 -9.58
C THR A 4 16.42 5.51 -9.43
N ALA A 5 16.48 5.02 -8.19
CA ALA A 5 16.56 3.59 -7.93
C ALA A 5 15.31 2.99 -8.55
N MET A 6 15.46 2.33 -9.70
CA MET A 6 14.40 1.53 -10.31
C MET A 6 14.42 0.16 -9.64
N TRP A 7 13.28 -0.51 -9.58
CA TRP A 7 13.22 -1.87 -9.07
C TRP A 7 14.15 -2.80 -9.86
N GLY A 8 14.92 -3.62 -9.15
CA GLY A 8 15.65 -4.75 -9.73
C GLY A 8 14.73 -5.93 -9.96
N CYS A 9 15.24 -6.98 -10.59
CA CYS A 9 14.54 -8.26 -10.67
C CYS A 9 14.63 -9.00 -9.34
N ASP A 10 13.51 -9.52 -8.83
CA ASP A 10 13.45 -10.27 -7.56
C ASP A 10 13.87 -11.75 -7.69
N PHE A 11 14.42 -12.14 -8.85
CA PHE A 11 14.91 -13.50 -9.06
C PHE A 11 16.34 -13.62 -8.50
N GLU A 12 16.65 -14.76 -7.87
CA GLU A 12 17.96 -15.01 -7.28
C GLU A 12 19.08 -14.84 -8.30
N ALA A 13 20.17 -14.17 -7.87
CA ALA A 13 21.34 -13.85 -8.71
C ALA A 13 21.02 -13.10 -10.01
N CYS A 14 19.99 -12.24 -10.03
CA CYS A 14 19.64 -11.42 -11.18
C CYS A 14 19.77 -9.92 -10.91
N ASP A 15 20.77 -9.29 -11.50
CA ASP A 15 20.99 -7.83 -11.38
C ASP A 15 20.30 -7.00 -12.47
N LYS A 16 19.43 -7.63 -13.27
CA LYS A 16 18.74 -6.94 -14.36
C LYS A 16 17.63 -6.04 -13.83
N PRO A 17 17.38 -4.88 -14.46
CA PRO A 17 16.28 -4.02 -14.06
C PRO A 17 14.92 -4.69 -14.31
N CYS A 18 13.95 -4.38 -13.46
CA CYS A 18 12.55 -4.70 -13.68
C CYS A 18 12.04 -3.99 -14.95
N VAL A 19 11.20 -4.66 -15.73
CA VAL A 19 10.50 -4.01 -16.85
C VAL A 19 9.56 -2.95 -16.30
N ARG A 20 9.62 -1.74 -16.85
CA ARG A 20 8.73 -0.64 -16.44
C ARG A 20 7.28 -1.03 -16.75
N THR A 21 6.38 -0.82 -15.78
CA THR A 21 4.93 -1.07 -15.87
C THR A 21 4.53 -2.55 -15.97
N TYR A 22 5.25 -3.36 -16.74
CA TYR A 22 4.90 -4.76 -17.01
C TYR A 22 5.64 -5.78 -16.12
N GLY A 23 6.76 -5.38 -15.53
CA GLY A 23 7.54 -6.27 -14.67
C GLY A 23 7.00 -6.38 -13.25
N GLN A 24 6.00 -5.57 -12.88
CA GLN A 24 5.41 -5.55 -11.55
C GLN A 24 4.21 -6.49 -11.50
N CYS A 25 4.35 -7.61 -10.79
CA CYS A 25 3.24 -8.54 -10.62
C CYS A 25 2.66 -8.42 -9.22
N VAL A 26 1.43 -7.91 -9.13
CA VAL A 26 0.68 -7.81 -7.86
C VAL A 26 0.30 -9.17 -7.27
N LEU A 27 0.20 -10.21 -8.10
CA LEU A 27 -0.24 -11.54 -7.67
C LEU A 27 0.83 -12.27 -6.85
N CYS A 28 2.08 -12.19 -7.29
CA CYS A 28 3.21 -12.78 -6.57
C CYS A 28 4.04 -11.76 -5.78
N ASP A 29 3.65 -10.49 -5.83
CA ASP A 29 4.33 -9.36 -5.18
C ASP A 29 5.83 -9.26 -5.57
N ARG A 30 6.12 -9.41 -6.87
CA ARG A 30 7.50 -9.40 -7.41
C ARG A 30 7.70 -8.44 -8.57
N HIS A 31 8.94 -8.03 -8.74
CA HIS A 31 9.50 -7.23 -9.81
C HIS A 31 10.34 -8.13 -10.74
N LEU A 32 10.05 -8.12 -12.04
CA LEU A 32 10.61 -9.06 -13.00
C LEU A 32 11.27 -8.33 -14.18
N CYS A 33 12.47 -8.78 -14.56
CA CYS A 33 13.11 -8.37 -15.79
C CYS A 33 12.47 -9.05 -17.01
N ALA A 34 12.81 -8.61 -18.22
CA ALA A 34 12.23 -9.13 -19.47
C ALA A 34 12.43 -10.65 -19.67
N LYS A 35 13.47 -11.26 -19.06
CA LYS A 35 13.67 -12.71 -19.08
C LYS A 35 12.71 -13.42 -18.13
N HIS A 36 12.66 -12.98 -16.88
CA HIS A 36 11.90 -13.66 -15.82
C HIS A 36 10.40 -13.33 -15.83
N LEU A 37 9.97 -12.38 -16.66
CA LEU A 37 8.55 -12.13 -16.95
C LEU A 37 7.94 -13.18 -17.90
N ARG A 38 8.79 -13.92 -18.65
CA ARG A 38 8.30 -14.92 -19.60
C ARG A 38 7.60 -16.07 -18.88
N ALA A 39 6.65 -16.70 -19.58
CA ALA A 39 5.86 -17.82 -19.08
C ALA A 39 6.71 -19.01 -18.58
N GLU A 40 7.98 -19.14 -18.99
CA GLU A 40 8.92 -20.12 -18.44
C GLU A 40 9.16 -19.93 -16.94
N TYR A 41 9.24 -18.69 -16.47
CA TYR A 41 9.62 -18.31 -15.10
C TYR A 41 8.44 -17.77 -14.29
N HIS A 42 7.55 -17.01 -14.93
CA HIS A 42 6.40 -16.39 -14.31
C HIS A 42 5.12 -17.13 -14.67
N LYS A 43 4.43 -17.65 -13.65
CA LYS A 43 3.26 -18.53 -13.80
C LYS A 43 1.97 -17.92 -13.26
N CYS A 44 1.98 -16.66 -12.83
CA CYS A 44 0.75 -16.02 -12.40
C CYS A 44 -0.18 -15.85 -13.61
N PRO A 45 -1.50 -16.02 -13.41
CA PRO A 45 -2.49 -15.86 -14.47
C PRO A 45 -2.47 -14.43 -15.03
N GLU A 46 -2.77 -14.32 -16.32
CA GLU A 46 -2.99 -13.02 -16.98
C GLU A 46 -4.41 -12.52 -16.67
N TRP A 47 -4.62 -11.21 -16.79
CA TRP A 47 -5.90 -10.58 -16.43
C TRP A 47 -7.04 -10.99 -17.38
N GLU A 48 -6.69 -11.42 -18.60
CA GLU A 48 -7.62 -11.94 -19.60
C GLU A 48 -8.26 -13.28 -19.18
N ASP A 49 -7.57 -14.09 -18.36
CA ASP A 49 -8.15 -15.31 -17.78
C ASP A 49 -8.80 -14.99 -16.43
N GLU A 50 -9.95 -14.32 -16.48
CA GLU A 50 -10.71 -13.89 -15.29
C GLU A 50 -10.90 -15.03 -14.28
N LYS A 51 -11.16 -16.26 -14.73
CA LYS A 51 -11.42 -17.40 -13.85
C LYS A 51 -10.24 -17.74 -12.95
N SER A 52 -9.03 -17.60 -13.48
CA SER A 52 -7.79 -17.84 -12.72
C SER A 52 -7.28 -16.58 -12.04
N TYR A 53 -7.42 -15.43 -12.69
CA TYR A 53 -6.91 -14.15 -12.20
C TYR A 53 -7.69 -13.63 -10.99
N ASP A 54 -9.02 -13.64 -11.02
CA ASP A 54 -9.84 -13.04 -9.97
C ASP A 54 -9.57 -13.65 -8.58
N PRO A 55 -9.53 -14.99 -8.44
CA PRO A 55 -9.18 -15.62 -7.17
C PRO A 55 -7.77 -15.27 -6.71
N ALA A 56 -6.78 -15.31 -7.63
CA ALA A 56 -5.39 -14.99 -7.32
C ALA A 56 -5.21 -13.53 -6.88
N ALA A 57 -5.89 -12.59 -7.55
CA ALA A 57 -5.86 -11.17 -7.23
C ALA A 57 -6.48 -10.90 -5.85
N ARG A 58 -7.59 -11.57 -5.53
CA ARG A 58 -8.22 -11.48 -4.20
C ARG A 58 -7.32 -12.02 -3.11
N GLU A 59 -6.65 -13.15 -3.34
CA GLU A 59 -5.72 -13.73 -2.37
C GLU A 59 -4.51 -12.81 -2.15
N ALA A 60 -3.92 -12.27 -3.23
CA ALA A 60 -2.80 -11.35 -3.15
C ALA A 60 -3.16 -10.06 -2.39
N GLU A 61 -4.32 -9.49 -2.67
CA GLU A 61 -4.82 -8.31 -1.95
C GLU A 61 -5.08 -8.61 -0.47
N GLN A 62 -5.68 -9.75 -0.14
CA GLN A 62 -5.88 -10.19 1.24
C GLN A 62 -4.54 -10.28 1.98
N LYS A 63 -3.53 -10.91 1.35
CA LYS A 63 -2.17 -11.03 1.91
C LYS A 63 -1.53 -9.65 2.12
N GLU A 64 -1.62 -8.77 1.12
CA GLU A 64 -1.11 -7.39 1.19
C GLU A 64 -1.73 -6.66 2.38
N MET A 65 -3.05 -6.67 2.48
CA MET A 65 -3.79 -5.91 3.49
C MET A 65 -3.56 -6.48 4.89
N THR A 66 -3.58 -7.80 5.05
CA THR A 66 -3.26 -8.43 6.34
C THR A 66 -1.84 -8.09 6.78
N ALA A 67 -0.85 -8.13 5.88
CA ALA A 67 0.52 -7.76 6.20
C ALA A 67 0.67 -6.26 6.52
N LEU A 68 -0.05 -5.38 5.81
CA LEU A 68 -0.05 -3.95 6.07
C LEU A 68 -0.64 -3.63 7.45
N LEU A 69 -1.83 -4.16 7.74
CA LEU A 69 -2.53 -3.92 9.00
C LEU A 69 -1.77 -4.50 10.19
N GLY A 70 -1.10 -5.65 10.02
CA GLY A 70 -0.25 -6.25 11.05
C GLY A 70 0.97 -5.39 11.44
N LYS A 71 1.40 -4.46 10.58
CA LYS A 71 2.48 -3.51 10.89
C LYS A 71 2.02 -2.27 11.66
N ILE A 72 0.71 -2.05 11.78
CA ILE A 72 0.16 -0.85 12.40
C ILE A 72 0.04 -1.05 13.90
N ASN A 73 0.82 -0.29 14.66
CA ASN A 73 0.62 -0.19 16.11
C ASN A 73 -0.53 0.79 16.40
N VAL A 74 -1.73 0.26 16.61
CA VAL A 74 -2.95 1.05 16.85
C VAL A 74 -2.82 1.95 18.07
N THR A 75 -2.21 1.45 19.15
CA THR A 75 -2.03 2.22 20.38
C THR A 75 -1.16 3.46 20.13
N VAL A 76 -0.05 3.30 19.41
CA VAL A 76 0.83 4.43 19.05
C VAL A 76 0.13 5.38 18.09
N LEU A 77 -0.64 4.87 17.11
CA LEU A 77 -1.41 5.69 16.18
C LEU A 77 -2.43 6.57 16.91
N LEU A 78 -3.23 5.98 17.81
CA LEU A 78 -4.24 6.70 18.59
C LEU A 78 -3.60 7.70 19.57
N SER A 79 -2.53 7.30 20.25
CA SER A 79 -1.76 8.20 21.12
C SER A 79 -1.24 9.42 20.34
N ARG A 80 -0.70 9.20 19.14
CA ARG A 80 -0.25 10.29 18.26
C ARG A 80 -1.41 11.17 17.80
N ALA A 81 -2.53 10.59 17.41
CA ALA A 81 -3.72 11.33 16.99
C ALA A 81 -4.27 12.22 18.12
N SER A 82 -4.40 11.65 19.33
CA SER A 82 -4.80 12.39 20.53
C SER A 82 -3.84 13.53 20.85
N SER A 83 -2.53 13.30 20.80
CA SER A 83 -1.53 14.36 21.01
C SER A 83 -1.67 15.51 20.00
N LEU A 84 -1.92 15.20 18.72
CA LEU A 84 -2.16 16.22 17.68
C LEU A 84 -3.48 16.99 17.87
N ARG A 85 -4.43 16.42 18.60
CA ARG A 85 -5.72 17.02 18.94
C ARG A 85 -5.77 17.49 20.40
N ASN A 86 -4.70 18.12 20.89
CA ASN A 86 -4.62 18.72 22.23
C ASN A 86 -4.95 17.74 23.38
N GLY A 87 -4.63 16.45 23.22
CA GLY A 87 -4.86 15.42 24.23
C GLY A 87 -6.26 14.82 24.25
N VAL A 88 -7.16 15.19 23.33
CA VAL A 88 -8.51 14.59 23.27
C VAL A 88 -8.41 13.08 23.01
N PRO A 89 -8.99 12.21 23.86
CA PRO A 89 -8.94 10.77 23.66
C PRO A 89 -9.57 10.34 22.33
N SER A 90 -8.99 9.31 21.72
CA SER A 90 -9.39 8.81 20.41
C SER A 90 -9.48 7.28 20.38
N CYS A 91 -10.31 6.77 19.47
CA CYS A 91 -10.43 5.34 19.20
C CYS A 91 -10.64 5.08 17.70
N THR A 92 -10.36 3.85 17.26
CA THR A 92 -10.74 3.40 15.91
C THR A 92 -12.20 2.96 15.91
N THR A 93 -12.97 3.32 14.87
CA THR A 93 -14.39 2.95 14.79
C THR A 93 -14.63 1.47 14.48
N ARG A 94 -13.62 0.80 13.90
CA ARG A 94 -13.65 -0.63 13.56
C ARG A 94 -12.32 -1.30 13.93
N PRO A 95 -12.31 -2.61 14.22
CA PRO A 95 -11.07 -3.37 14.29
C PRO A 95 -10.27 -3.27 12.99
N LEU A 96 -8.93 -3.23 13.08
CA LEU A 96 -8.06 -3.29 11.90
C LEU A 96 -7.97 -4.72 11.36
N GLN A 97 -9.08 -5.19 10.81
CA GLN A 97 -9.16 -6.45 10.09
C GLN A 97 -9.61 -6.17 8.66
N TYR A 98 -8.90 -6.76 7.70
CA TYR A 98 -9.27 -6.58 6.31
C TYR A 98 -10.55 -7.36 6.02
N ASP A 99 -11.57 -6.62 5.58
CA ASP A 99 -12.85 -7.16 5.13
C ASP A 99 -13.12 -6.67 3.70
N ARG A 100 -13.28 -7.63 2.79
CA ARG A 100 -13.53 -7.36 1.37
C ARG A 100 -14.85 -6.64 1.14
N PHE A 101 -15.88 -6.87 1.96
CA PHE A 101 -17.19 -6.24 1.79
C PHE A 101 -17.13 -4.73 2.06
N THR A 102 -16.22 -4.30 2.94
CA THR A 102 -15.99 -2.90 3.25
C THR A 102 -14.83 -2.28 2.45
N ARG A 103 -14.14 -3.06 1.60
CA ARG A 103 -12.99 -2.65 0.78
C ARG A 103 -13.16 -1.28 0.11
N SER A 104 -14.25 -1.07 -0.63
CA SER A 104 -14.50 0.18 -1.36
C SER A 104 -14.68 1.40 -0.44
N SER A 105 -15.08 1.19 0.81
CA SER A 105 -15.26 2.26 1.81
C SER A 105 -13.99 2.60 2.58
N VAL A 106 -13.04 1.66 2.67
CA VAL A 106 -11.81 1.79 3.47
C VAL A 106 -10.54 1.85 2.63
N MET A 107 -10.62 1.69 1.31
CA MET A 107 -9.43 1.61 0.46
C MET A 107 -9.63 2.41 -0.83
N GLY A 108 -8.68 3.31 -1.11
CA GLY A 108 -8.52 3.94 -2.42
C GLY A 108 -7.44 3.24 -3.24
N GLY A 109 -6.98 3.86 -4.33
CA GLY A 109 -5.93 3.26 -5.18
C GLY A 109 -4.67 2.90 -4.39
N MET A 110 -4.13 3.85 -3.64
CA MET A 110 -2.79 3.73 -3.01
C MET A 110 -2.77 3.84 -1.48
N ASN A 111 -3.93 4.00 -0.84
CA ASN A 111 -4.03 4.16 0.61
C ASN A 111 -5.14 3.27 1.17
N TYR A 112 -4.86 2.70 2.34
CA TYR A 112 -5.85 2.16 3.25
C TYR A 112 -6.22 3.26 4.25
N HIS A 113 -7.51 3.44 4.50
CA HIS A 113 -8.06 4.50 5.32
C HIS A 113 -8.56 3.92 6.64
N ILE A 114 -8.13 4.53 7.75
CA ILE A 114 -8.57 4.19 9.09
C ILE A 114 -9.28 5.40 9.66
N GLU A 115 -10.54 5.25 10.03
CA GLU A 115 -11.27 6.29 10.74
C GLU A 115 -10.90 6.30 12.22
N ILE A 116 -10.47 7.46 12.70
CA ILE A 116 -10.16 7.74 14.10
C ILE A 116 -11.24 8.69 14.61
N ARG A 117 -12.01 8.26 15.61
CA ARG A 117 -13.06 9.05 16.24
C ARG A 117 -12.58 9.59 17.57
N PHE A 118 -12.80 10.88 17.79
CA PHE A 118 -12.48 11.58 19.02
C PHE A 118 -13.72 11.74 19.90
N GLN A 119 -13.51 11.87 21.21
CA GLN A 119 -14.61 12.03 22.18
C GLN A 119 -15.40 13.33 22.00
N ASP A 120 -14.80 14.35 21.38
CA ASP A 120 -15.46 15.62 21.05
C ASP A 120 -16.35 15.53 19.80
N GLY A 121 -16.52 14.33 19.24
CA GLY A 121 -17.40 14.07 18.10
C GLY A 121 -16.75 14.27 16.73
N ILE A 122 -15.50 14.73 16.67
CA ILE A 122 -14.78 14.84 15.39
C ILE A 122 -14.20 13.48 14.98
N SER A 123 -14.16 13.22 13.67
CA SER A 123 -13.47 12.08 13.08
C SER A 123 -12.33 12.55 12.17
N TRP A 124 -11.19 11.88 12.26
CA TRP A 124 -10.08 12.03 11.30
C TRP A 124 -9.93 10.76 10.47
N LEU A 125 -9.39 10.94 9.26
CA LEU A 125 -9.04 9.84 8.37
C LEU A 125 -7.53 9.67 8.35
N ALA A 126 -7.02 8.63 9.01
CA ALA A 126 -5.63 8.23 8.87
C ALA A 126 -5.43 7.50 7.54
N ARG A 127 -4.55 8.04 6.70
CA ARG A 127 -4.23 7.50 5.37
C ARG A 127 -2.92 6.71 5.45
N ILE A 128 -3.03 5.39 5.39
CA ILE A 128 -1.90 4.47 5.45
C ILE A 128 -1.55 4.03 4.04
N ARG A 129 -0.30 4.24 3.62
CA ARG A 129 0.14 3.84 2.28
C ARG A 129 0.14 2.34 2.12
N ARG A 130 -0.49 1.87 1.04
CA ARG A 130 -0.40 0.49 0.57
C ARG A 130 1.04 0.14 0.18
N LEU A 131 1.37 -1.14 0.26
CA LEU A 131 2.70 -1.64 -0.09
C LEU A 131 2.59 -2.97 -0.82
N ASN A 132 2.87 -2.95 -2.11
CA ASN A 132 2.93 -4.09 -3.01
C ASN A 132 3.90 -3.79 -4.17
N ALA A 133 4.02 -4.70 -5.14
CA ALA A 133 4.89 -4.59 -6.32
C ALA A 133 4.65 -3.34 -7.19
N THR A 134 3.50 -2.68 -7.11
CA THR A 134 3.26 -1.42 -7.83
C THR A 134 3.75 -0.19 -7.08
N SER A 135 4.17 -0.36 -5.83
CA SER A 135 4.67 0.73 -5.00
C SER A 135 6.02 1.24 -5.51
N PRO A 136 6.27 2.55 -5.48
CA PRO A 136 7.57 3.09 -5.79
C PRO A 136 8.67 2.54 -4.85
N PRO A 137 9.92 2.50 -5.32
CA PRO A 137 11.09 2.19 -4.49
C PRO A 137 11.16 3.09 -3.25
N PRO A 138 11.72 2.61 -2.12
CA PRO A 138 11.61 3.27 -0.82
C PRO A 138 11.96 4.76 -0.81
N ASP A 139 13.06 5.14 -1.45
CA ASP A 139 13.52 6.54 -1.50
C ASP A 139 12.57 7.44 -2.28
N LEU A 140 12.07 6.96 -3.42
CA LEU A 140 11.09 7.65 -4.23
C LEU A 140 9.75 7.75 -3.50
N ARG A 141 9.34 6.68 -2.80
CA ARG A 141 8.14 6.67 -1.97
C ARG A 141 8.21 7.71 -0.85
N ALA A 142 9.35 7.81 -0.16
CA ALA A 142 9.56 8.81 0.88
C ALA A 142 9.52 10.24 0.30
N TYR A 143 10.09 10.45 -0.89
CA TYR A 143 10.00 11.73 -1.60
C TYR A 143 8.55 12.10 -1.96
N ILE A 144 7.80 11.17 -2.56
CA ILE A 144 6.38 11.37 -2.89
C ILE A 144 5.58 11.75 -1.64
N MET A 145 5.80 11.04 -0.53
CA MET A 145 5.11 11.32 0.73
C MET A 145 5.39 12.74 1.24
N ARG A 146 6.66 13.19 1.22
CA ARG A 146 7.02 14.56 1.60
C ARG A 146 6.37 15.60 0.68
N SER A 147 6.37 15.34 -0.63
CA SER A 147 5.73 16.23 -1.61
C SER A 147 4.23 16.34 -1.37
N GLU A 148 3.53 15.24 -1.08
CA GLU A 148 2.10 15.28 -0.79
C GLU A 148 1.78 16.06 0.47
N VAL A 149 2.57 15.87 1.55
CA VAL A 149 2.39 16.63 2.79
C VAL A 149 2.58 18.12 2.53
N ALA A 150 3.62 18.51 1.80
CA ALA A 150 3.87 19.91 1.45
C ALA A 150 2.72 20.52 0.65
N THR A 151 2.19 19.78 -0.34
CA THR A 151 1.01 20.23 -1.11
C THR A 151 -0.22 20.38 -0.24
N LEU A 152 -0.50 19.43 0.67
CA LEU A 152 -1.65 19.52 1.57
C LEU A 152 -1.53 20.71 2.53
N GLN A 153 -0.33 21.00 3.03
CA GLN A 153 -0.08 22.18 3.86
C GLN A 153 -0.28 23.49 3.08
N PHE A 154 0.09 23.51 1.80
CA PHE A 154 -0.16 24.67 0.94
C PHE A 154 -1.66 24.88 0.68
N LEU A 155 -2.42 23.79 0.52
CA LEU A 155 -3.85 23.83 0.22
C LEU A 155 -4.74 24.01 1.47
N SER A 156 -4.20 23.88 2.68
CA SER A 156 -4.98 23.99 3.93
C SER A 156 -5.31 25.44 4.32
N VAL A 157 -5.59 26.29 3.32
CA VAL A 157 -6.06 27.68 3.48
C VAL A 157 -7.42 27.76 4.14
#